data_AF-A0A183F4S2-F1
#
_entry.id   AF-A0A183F4S2-F1
#
_cell.length_a   1.000
_cell.length_b   1.000
_cell.length_c   1.000
_cell.angle_alpha   90.00
_cell.angle_beta   90.00
_cell.angle_gamma   90.00
#
_symmetry.space_group_name_H-M   'P 1'
#
loop_
_entity.id
_entity.type
_entity.pdbx_description
1 polymer ?
#
loop_
_entity_poly.entity_id
_entity_poly.type
_entity_poly.pdbx_seq_one_letter_code
_entity_poly.pdbx_strand_id
1 'polypeptide(L)'
;MFFNQVVVEKKVPDSWQIGTTIPIWKKKGSPANYISYSPIRLLSHSMKIFERILDGRVRRDVVQLSTNHCDFVPDVALSMPYTPLVY
;
A
#
# COMPACT_ATOMS: atom_id res chain seq x y z
N MET A 1 3.45 -9.72 24.13
CA MET A 1 3.95 -8.39 23.71
C MET A 1 4.80 -8.54 22.43
N PHE A 2 4.26 -9.15 21.37
CA PHE A 2 5.06 -9.61 20.21
C PHE A 2 5.52 -8.47 19.29
N PHE A 3 4.61 -7.59 18.87
CA PHE A 3 4.97 -6.46 17.99
C PHE A 3 5.91 -5.45 18.65
N ASN A 4 5.82 -5.27 19.97
CA ASN A 4 6.74 -4.37 20.68
C ASN A 4 8.17 -4.94 20.69
N GLN A 5 8.31 -6.27 20.83
CA GLN A 5 9.60 -6.93 20.73
C GLN A 5 10.22 -6.75 19.34
N VAL A 6 9.42 -6.90 18.26
CA VAL A 6 9.87 -6.64 16.88
C VAL A 6 10.40 -5.21 16.71
N VAL A 7 9.77 -4.21 17.35
CA VAL A 7 10.24 -2.82 17.30
C VAL A 7 11.53 -2.63 18.09
N VAL A 8 11.61 -3.19 19.31
CA VAL A 8 12.79 -3.06 20.18
C VAL A 8 14.01 -3.75 19.57
N GLU A 9 13.83 -4.98 19.09
CA GLU A 9 14.89 -5.79 18.48
C GLU A 9 15.22 -5.36 17.05
N LYS A 10 14.37 -4.54 16.43
CA LYS A 10 14.47 -4.13 15.01
C LYS A 10 14.60 -5.31 14.04
N LYS A 11 14.09 -6.47 14.44
CA LYS A 11 14.15 -7.71 13.68
C LYS A 11 12.74 -8.22 13.43
N VAL A 12 12.43 -8.44 12.16
CA VAL A 12 11.18 -9.10 11.76
C VAL A 12 11.34 -10.62 11.78
N PRO A 13 10.29 -11.37 12.14
CA PRO A 13 10.29 -12.83 12.05
C PRO A 13 10.58 -13.32 10.62
N ASP A 14 11.29 -14.43 10.47
CA ASP A 14 11.61 -15.00 9.15
C ASP A 14 10.35 -15.35 8.35
N SER A 15 9.29 -15.78 9.03
CA SER A 15 7.99 -16.06 8.42
C SER A 15 7.31 -14.84 7.79
N TRP A 16 7.71 -13.61 8.17
CA TRP A 16 7.20 -12.38 7.58
C TRP A 16 7.98 -11.96 6.33
N GLN A 17 9.19 -12.48 6.17
CA GLN A 17 10.01 -12.23 4.99
C GLN A 17 9.53 -13.04 3.78
N ILE A 18 8.75 -14.10 4.03
CA ILE A 18 8.14 -14.94 3.01
C ILE A 18 6.79 -14.34 2.59
N GLY A 19 6.60 -14.17 1.28
CA GLY A 19 5.32 -13.74 0.70
C GLY A 19 5.12 -14.36 -0.67
N THR A 20 3.86 -14.60 -1.02
CA THR A 20 3.48 -15.17 -2.33
C THR A 20 3.19 -14.03 -3.30
N THR A 21 3.90 -13.97 -4.42
CA THR A 21 3.64 -12.99 -5.48
C THR A 21 2.71 -13.59 -6.52
N ILE A 22 1.57 -12.93 -6.75
CA ILE A 22 0.56 -13.34 -7.74
C ILE A 22 0.47 -12.25 -8.81
N PRO A 23 0.64 -12.58 -10.11
CA PRO A 23 0.38 -11.63 -11.19
C PRO A 23 -1.13 -11.44 -11.37
N ILE A 24 -1.60 -10.20 -11.29
CA ILE A 24 -3.00 -9.85 -11.56
C ILE A 24 -3.11 -9.09 -12.87
N TRP A 25 -3.96 -9.57 -13.74
CA TRP A 25 -4.21 -8.98 -15.05
C TRP A 25 -4.80 -7.58 -14.91
N LYS A 26 -4.14 -6.56 -15.49
CA LYS A 26 -4.58 -5.16 -15.44
C LYS A 26 -5.80 -4.86 -16.32
N LYS A 27 -6.29 -5.85 -17.09
CA LYS A 27 -7.34 -5.67 -18.11
C LYS A 27 -6.98 -4.65 -19.21
N LYS A 28 -5.68 -4.44 -19.46
CA LYS A 28 -5.17 -3.52 -20.49
C LYS A 28 -3.95 -4.11 -21.19
N GLY A 29 -3.92 -3.99 -22.52
CA GLY A 29 -2.84 -4.54 -23.37
C GLY A 29 -3.03 -6.02 -23.71
N SER A 30 -1.98 -6.67 -24.21
CA SER A 30 -2.02 -8.08 -24.64
C SER A 30 -1.79 -9.03 -23.46
N PRO A 31 -2.61 -10.09 -23.27
CA PRO A 31 -2.41 -11.11 -22.23
C PRO A 31 -1.07 -11.84 -22.29
N ALA A 32 -0.41 -11.85 -23.44
CA ALA A 32 0.92 -12.44 -23.64
C ALA A 32 2.06 -11.56 -23.10
N ASN A 33 1.80 -10.28 -22.84
CA ASN A 33 2.82 -9.34 -22.39
C ASN A 33 2.88 -9.27 -20.85
N TYR A 34 4.05 -9.49 -20.26
CA TYR A 34 4.25 -9.44 -18.81
C TYR A 34 3.90 -8.07 -18.20
N ILE A 35 4.11 -6.97 -18.93
CA ILE A 35 3.83 -5.58 -18.51
C ILE A 35 2.35 -5.37 -18.16
N SER A 36 1.48 -6.14 -18.80
CA SER A 36 0.04 -6.04 -18.63
C SER A 36 -0.47 -6.72 -17.36
N TYR A 37 0.42 -7.29 -16.54
CA TYR A 37 0.13 -7.76 -15.19
C TYR A 37 0.70 -6.81 -14.12
N SER A 38 0.02 -6.73 -12.99
CA SER A 38 0.51 -6.12 -11.75
C SER A 38 0.85 -7.23 -10.76
N PRO A 39 2.09 -7.33 -10.27
CA PRO A 39 2.38 -8.24 -9.17
C PRO A 39 1.70 -7.74 -7.89
N ILE A 40 0.97 -8.62 -7.21
CA ILE A 40 0.50 -8.41 -5.85
C ILE A 40 1.23 -9.40 -4.94
N ARG A 41 1.88 -8.87 -3.91
CA ARG A 41 2.56 -9.68 -2.89
C ARG A 41 1.62 -9.90 -1.71
N LEU A 42 1.30 -11.17 -1.43
CA LEU A 42 0.53 -11.58 -0.28
C LEU A 42 1.47 -11.86 0.90
N LEU A 43 1.33 -11.06 1.95
CA LEU A 43 2.08 -11.19 3.20
C LEU A 43 1.30 -12.03 4.23
N SER A 44 2.01 -12.52 5.25
CA SER A 44 1.41 -13.20 6.40
C SER A 44 0.40 -12.30 7.12
N HIS A 45 -0.61 -12.89 7.74
CA HIS A 45 -1.67 -12.16 8.46
C HIS A 45 -1.09 -11.22 9.52
N SER A 46 -0.11 -11.70 10.28
CA SER A 46 0.55 -10.94 11.33
C SER A 46 1.36 -9.75 10.79
N MET A 47 1.98 -9.87 9.62
CA MET A 47 2.68 -8.75 8.96
C MET A 47 1.69 -7.68 8.51
N LYS A 48 0.56 -8.06 7.89
CA LYS A 48 -0.49 -7.11 7.49
C LYS A 48 -1.03 -6.29 8.66
N ILE A 49 -1.20 -6.94 9.82
CA ILE A 49 -1.62 -6.26 11.05
C ILE A 49 -0.55 -5.27 11.51
N PHE A 50 0.72 -5.68 11.49
CA PHE A 50 1.84 -4.82 11.88
C PHE A 50 2.01 -3.61 10.98
N GLU A 51 1.90 -3.78 9.66
CA GLU A 51 1.91 -2.69 8.68
C GLU A 51 0.82 -1.66 8.99
N ARG A 52 -0.40 -2.11 9.31
CA ARG A 52 -1.50 -1.21 9.67
C ARG A 52 -1.25 -0.43 10.96
N ILE A 53 -0.63 -1.06 11.96
CA ILE A 53 -0.24 -0.39 13.21
C ILE A 53 0.84 0.67 12.93
N LEU A 54 1.84 0.33 12.11
CA LEU A 54 2.93 1.23 11.76
C LEU A 54 2.44 2.43 10.94
N ASP A 55 1.61 2.18 9.93
CA ASP A 55 0.97 3.21 9.11
C ASP A 55 0.20 4.22 9.96
N GLY A 56 -0.59 3.75 10.93
CA GLY A 56 -1.30 4.63 11.87
C GLY A 56 -0.39 5.46 12.79
N ARG A 57 0.83 5.00 13.08
CA ARG A 57 1.82 5.78 13.83
C ARG A 57 2.50 6.81 12.93
N VAL A 58 2.97 6.38 11.76
CA VAL A 58 3.63 7.25 10.77
C VAL A 58 2.73 8.41 10.35
N ARG A 59 1.44 8.14 10.08
CA ARG A 59 0.46 9.19 9.73
C ARG A 59 0.19 10.18 10.86
N ARG A 60 0.27 9.77 12.12
CA ARG A 60 0.05 10.65 13.27
C ARG A 60 1.28 11.47 13.63
N ASP A 61 2.45 10.83 13.60
CA ASP A 61 3.64 11.36 14.27
C ASP A 61 4.68 11.93 13.28
N VAL A 62 4.64 11.52 12.00
CA VAL A 62 5.70 11.83 11.02
C VAL A 62 5.18 12.59 9.79
N VAL A 63 4.04 12.17 9.23
CA VAL A 63 3.55 12.72 7.95
C VAL A 63 2.79 14.01 8.19
N GLN A 64 3.32 15.12 7.65
CA GLN A 64 2.55 16.35 7.46
C GLN A 64 2.02 16.39 6.03
N LEU A 65 0.70 16.23 5.86
CA LEU A 65 0.06 16.27 4.55
C LEU A 65 -0.14 17.73 4.12
N SER A 66 0.26 18.06 2.89
CA SER A 66 -0.11 19.34 2.28
C SER A 66 -1.57 19.30 1.82
N THR A 67 -2.22 20.46 1.77
CA THR A 67 -3.62 20.58 1.33
C THR A 67 -3.89 20.11 -0.10
N ASN A 68 -2.84 19.99 -0.93
CA ASN A 68 -2.94 19.55 -2.32
C ASN A 68 -2.72 18.03 -2.48
N HIS A 69 -2.45 17.32 -1.38
CA HIS A 69 -2.21 15.89 -1.40
C HIS A 69 -3.53 15.14 -1.25
N CYS A 70 -4.10 14.69 -2.36
CA CYS A 70 -5.40 14.01 -2.39
C CYS A 70 -5.30 12.47 -2.42
N ASP A 71 -4.11 11.93 -2.66
CA ASP A 71 -3.88 10.49 -2.76
C ASP A 71 -3.68 9.85 -1.38
N PHE A 72 -4.31 8.69 -1.15
CA PHE A 72 -4.18 7.89 0.08
C PHE A 72 -4.56 8.60 1.39
N VAL A 73 -5.28 9.72 1.30
CA VAL A 73 -5.82 10.48 2.44
C VAL A 73 -7.24 10.00 2.74
N PRO A 74 -7.58 9.71 4.00
CA PRO A 74 -8.96 9.36 4.36
C PRO A 74 -9.91 10.50 4.00
N ASP A 75 -11.10 10.13 3.53
CA ASP A 75 -12.21 11.04 3.20
C ASP A 75 -11.93 12.08 2.10
N VAL A 76 -10.81 11.96 1.39
CA VAL A 76 -10.54 12.70 0.15
C VAL A 76 -10.78 11.76 -1.03
N ALA A 77 -11.92 11.92 -1.69
CA ALA A 77 -12.11 11.32 -2.99
C ALA A 77 -11.18 12.01 -3.99
N LEU A 78 -10.62 11.23 -4.92
CA LEU A 78 -10.04 11.80 -6.14
C LEU A 78 -11.17 12.39 -6.96
N SER A 79 -11.62 13.59 -6.61
CA SER A 79 -12.48 14.37 -7.47
C SER A 79 -11.67 14.68 -8.71
N MET A 80 -11.93 13.96 -9.80
CA MET A 80 -11.50 14.40 -11.12
C MET A 80 -12.11 15.80 -11.31
N PRO A 81 -11.33 16.89 -11.46
CA PRO A 81 -11.91 18.11 -11.95
C PRO A 81 -12.43 17.79 -13.35
N TYR A 82 -13.74 17.74 -13.50
CA TYR A 82 -14.38 17.65 -14.80
C TYR A 82 -14.07 18.97 -15.50
N THR A 83 -13.00 19.01 -16.30
CA THR A 83 -12.81 20.08 -17.28
C THR A 83 -13.54 19.63 -18.54
N PRO A 84 -14.73 20.20 -18.86
CA PRO A 84 -15.28 19.98 -20.18
C PRO A 84 -14.30 20.61 -21.16
N LEU A 85 -13.73 19.78 -22.04
CA LEU A 85 -13.03 20.26 -23.22
C LEU A 85 -14.04 21.09 -24.01
N VAL A 86 -13.84 22.41 -24.00
CA VAL A 86 -14.53 23.32 -24.90
C VAL A 86 -13.97 23.04 -26.29
N TYR A 87 -14.85 22.62 -27.21
CA TYR A 87 -14.52 22.45 -28.63
C TYR A 87 -14.17 23.79 -29.27
#